data_AF-A0A4U5P0N3-F1
#
_entry.id   AF-A0A4U5P0N3-F1
#
_cell.length_a   1.000
_cell.length_b   1.000
_cell.length_c   1.000
_cell.angle_alpha   90.00
_cell.angle_beta   90.00
_cell.angle_gamma   90.00
#
_symmetry.space_group_name_H-M   'P 1'
#
loop_
_entity.id
_entity.type
_entity.pdbx_description
1 polymer ?
#
loop_
_entity_poly.entity_id
_entity_poly.type
_entity_poly.pdbx_seq_one_letter_code
_entity_poly.pdbx_strand_id
1 'polypeptide(L)'
;MQTSGYVYDTSDPRCERLTGTIITSPLHGRWAGAVFVEPHRPLYLMPKELFHIENDPHITRSRHIRMEEFFEFGDNITFEGGNGFVLGIERIDQKVYEVVGENNELLESLF
;
A
#
# COMPACT_ATOMS: atom_id res chain seq x y z
N MET A 1 25.53 -19.61 1.18
CA MET A 1 24.57 -18.76 1.90
C MET A 1 23.41 -18.51 0.97
N GLN A 2 22.27 -19.18 1.20
CA GLN A 2 21.06 -19.02 0.40
C GLN A 2 20.25 -17.86 0.98
N THR A 3 20.22 -16.73 0.28
CA THR A 3 19.24 -15.67 0.52
C THR A 3 17.92 -16.12 -0.08
N SER A 4 17.03 -16.60 0.80
CA SER A 4 15.62 -16.87 0.47
C SER A 4 14.88 -15.54 0.32
N GLY A 5 15.23 -14.75 -0.70
CA GLY A 5 14.36 -13.70 -1.20
C GLY A 5 13.45 -14.33 -2.24
N TYR A 6 12.14 -14.34 -1.99
CA TYR A 6 11.19 -14.67 -3.05
C TYR A 6 11.30 -13.55 -4.09
N VAL A 7 12.07 -13.79 -5.15
CA VAL A 7 12.03 -12.95 -6.34
C VAL A 7 10.73 -13.34 -7.04
N TYR A 8 9.72 -12.48 -6.92
CA TYR A 8 8.46 -12.69 -7.59
C TYR A 8 8.71 -12.47 -9.09
N ASP A 9 8.58 -13.54 -9.87
CA ASP A 9 8.73 -13.50 -11.31
C ASP A 9 7.55 -12.74 -11.93
N THR A 10 7.76 -11.48 -12.30
CA THR A 10 6.76 -10.65 -12.97
C THR A 10 6.44 -11.13 -14.39
N SER A 11 7.17 -12.12 -14.91
CA SER A 11 6.85 -12.81 -16.16
C SER A 11 5.87 -13.98 -16.00
N ASP A 12 5.42 -14.27 -14.76
CA ASP A 12 4.35 -15.25 -14.53
C ASP A 12 3.07 -14.77 -15.26
N PRO A 13 2.47 -15.59 -16.15
CA PRO A 13 1.24 -15.24 -16.88
C PRO A 13 0.01 -14.98 -15.98
N ARG A 14 0.14 -15.16 -14.65
CA ARG A 14 -0.86 -14.84 -13.63
C ARG A 14 -0.61 -13.49 -12.94
N CYS A 15 0.41 -12.74 -13.36
CA CYS A 15 0.62 -11.37 -12.92
C CYS A 15 -0.40 -10.45 -13.59
N GLU A 16 -1.21 -9.77 -12.79
CA GLU A 16 -2.28 -8.90 -13.25
C GLU A 16 -2.09 -7.50 -12.64
N ARG A 17 -2.32 -6.47 -13.46
CA ARG A 17 -2.37 -5.09 -12.98
C ARG A 17 -3.74 -4.83 -12.37
N LEU A 18 -3.76 -4.42 -11.10
CA LEU A 18 -4.97 -4.29 -10.31
C LEU A 18 -5.00 -2.96 -9.57
N THR A 19 -6.21 -2.51 -9.24
CA THR A 19 -6.44 -1.39 -8.33
C THR A 19 -7.22 -1.89 -7.14
N GLY A 20 -6.81 -1.50 -5.95
CA GLY A 20 -7.48 -1.92 -4.73
C GLY A 20 -7.26 -0.94 -3.59
N THR A 21 -7.99 -1.19 -2.51
CA THR A 21 -7.98 -0.33 -1.33
C THR A 21 -7.25 -1.03 -0.19
N ILE A 22 -6.43 -0.28 0.53
CA ILE A 22 -5.70 -0.81 1.69
C ILE A 22 -6.68 -0.96 2.85
N ILE A 23 -6.82 -2.18 3.38
CA ILE A 23 -7.83 -2.49 4.41
C ILE A 23 -7.24 -2.80 5.78
N THR A 24 -5.91 -2.65 5.94
CA THR A 24 -5.23 -2.91 7.22
C THR A 24 -4.32 -1.75 7.57
N SER A 25 -4.22 -1.43 8.87
CA SER A 25 -3.04 -0.74 9.40
C SER A 25 -1.78 -1.59 9.16
N PRO A 26 -0.57 -0.99 9.23
CA PRO A 26 0.67 -1.72 9.04
C PRO A 26 0.74 -3.02 9.85
N LEU A 27 0.91 -4.15 9.17
CA LEU A 27 0.93 -5.46 9.80
C LEU A 27 2.30 -5.74 10.46
N HIS A 28 2.30 -6.60 11.47
CA HIS A 28 3.54 -7.06 12.10
C HIS A 28 4.21 -8.20 11.30
N GLY A 29 5.51 -8.38 11.50
CA GLY A 29 6.28 -9.44 10.85
C GLY A 29 6.65 -9.11 9.41
N ARG A 30 6.38 -10.03 8.47
CA ARG A 30 6.81 -9.94 7.06
C ARG A 30 5.91 -9.13 6.13
N TRP A 31 4.79 -8.62 6.64
CA TRP A 31 3.76 -7.97 5.84
C TRP A 31 3.70 -6.49 6.16
N ALA A 32 3.58 -5.66 5.13
CA ALA A 32 3.31 -4.24 5.25
C ALA A 32 1.79 -3.98 5.37
N GLY A 33 0.96 -4.75 4.68
CA GLY A 33 -0.49 -4.58 4.73
C GLY A 33 -1.26 -5.58 3.87
N ALA A 34 -2.56 -5.32 3.68
CA ALA A 34 -3.40 -6.07 2.77
C ALA A 34 -4.27 -5.13 1.93
N VAL A 35 -4.49 -5.52 0.67
CA VAL A 35 -5.21 -4.77 -0.35
C VAL A 35 -6.45 -5.57 -0.76
N PHE A 36 -7.61 -4.94 -0.65
CA PHE A 36 -8.87 -5.48 -1.12
C PHE A 36 -9.11 -5.09 -2.57
N VAL A 37 -9.46 -6.06 -3.42
CA VAL A 37 -9.76 -5.84 -4.84
C VAL A 37 -11.15 -6.40 -5.17
N GLU A 38 -12.03 -5.53 -5.66
CA GLU A 38 -13.34 -5.95 -6.14
C GLU A 38 -13.32 -6.39 -7.61
N PRO A 39 -14.31 -7.17 -8.08
CA PRO A 39 -15.33 -7.90 -7.31
C PRO A 39 -15.01 -9.39 -7.11
N HIS A 40 -13.90 -9.90 -7.68
CA HIS A 40 -13.66 -11.33 -7.83
C HIS A 40 -12.42 -11.88 -7.11
N ARG A 41 -11.57 -11.04 -6.51
CA ARG A 41 -10.37 -11.49 -5.77
C ARG A 41 -10.13 -10.63 -4.52
N PRO A 42 -10.69 -11.02 -3.37
CA PRO A 42 -10.91 -10.08 -2.27
C PRO A 42 -9.66 -9.68 -1.51
N LEU A 43 -8.51 -10.35 -1.63
CA LEU A 43 -7.37 -10.00 -0.78
C LEU A 43 -6.02 -10.30 -1.42
N TYR A 44 -5.15 -9.29 -1.43
CA TYR A 44 -3.74 -9.39 -1.75
C TYR A 44 -2.90 -8.98 -0.53
N LEU A 45 -1.96 -9.82 -0.12
CA LEU A 45 -1.02 -9.50 0.95
C LEU A 45 0.16 -8.71 0.39
N MET A 46 0.57 -7.66 1.10
CA MET A 46 1.65 -6.77 0.71
C MET A 46 2.91 -7.10 1.53
N PRO A 47 3.95 -7.74 0.94
CA PRO A 47 5.21 -8.03 1.62
C PRO A 47 6.02 -6.77 1.91
N LYS A 48 6.78 -6.77 3.02
CA LYS A 48 7.70 -5.66 3.36
C LYS A 48 8.89 -5.58 2.42
N GLU A 49 9.22 -6.69 1.77
CA GLU A 49 10.30 -6.80 0.80
C GLU A 49 10.12 -5.85 -0.40
N LEU A 50 8.88 -5.40 -0.69
CA LEU A 50 8.62 -4.36 -1.69
C LEU A 50 9.30 -3.02 -1.38
N PHE A 51 9.64 -2.78 -0.11
CA PHE A 51 10.25 -1.53 0.36
C PHE A 51 11.75 -1.69 0.65
N HIS A 52 12.28 -2.91 0.54
CA HIS A 52 13.70 -3.19 0.72
C HIS A 52 14.46 -2.77 -0.55
N ILE A 53 15.06 -1.59 -0.52
CA ILE A 53 15.97 -1.14 -1.58
C ILE A 53 17.38 -1.61 -1.20
N GLU A 54 17.85 -2.69 -1.84
CA GLU A 54 19.22 -3.16 -1.66
C GLU A 54 20.21 -2.13 -2.22
N ASN A 55 21.27 -1.85 -1.45
CA ASN A 55 22.44 -1.06 -1.86
C ASN A 55 22.19 0.43 -2.21
N ASP A 56 21.15 1.08 -1.67
CA ASP A 56 21.07 2.54 -1.69
C ASP A 56 21.75 3.14 -0.44
N PRO A 57 22.97 3.70 -0.55
CA PRO A 57 23.69 4.28 0.59
C PRO A 57 23.02 5.55 1.15
N HIS A 58 22.00 6.09 0.46
CA HIS A 58 21.28 7.29 0.87
C HIS A 58 19.97 7.00 1.60
N ILE A 59 19.56 5.73 1.70
CA ILE A 59 18.36 5.35 2.46
C ILE A 59 18.72 5.09 3.92
N THR A 60 18.24 5.98 4.78
CA THR A 60 18.35 5.81 6.23
C THR A 60 17.33 4.80 6.74
N ARG A 61 17.62 4.14 7.87
CA ARG A 61 16.68 3.24 8.55
C ARG A 61 15.32 3.90 8.83
N SER A 62 15.32 5.18 9.22
CA SER A 62 14.09 5.93 9.47
C SER A 62 13.25 6.13 8.20
N ARG A 63 13.91 6.30 7.05
CA ARG A 63 13.23 6.39 5.75
C ARG A 63 12.61 5.05 5.36
N HIS A 64 13.30 3.95 5.64
CA HIS A 64 12.78 2.60 5.41
C HIS A 64 11.50 2.31 6.22
N ILE A 65 11.52 2.62 7.53
CA ILE A 65 10.34 2.47 8.40
C ILE A 65 9.17 3.30 7.87
N ARG A 66 9.42 4.55 7.48
CA ARG A 66 8.37 5.40 6.89
C ARG A 66 7.80 4.86 5.60
N MET A 67 8.57 4.12 4.79
CA MET A 67 8.08 3.49 3.56
C MET A 67 7.20 2.28 3.86
N GLU A 68 7.54 1.48 4.88
CA GLU A 68 6.70 0.38 5.36
C GLU A 68 5.38 0.87 5.99
N GLU A 69 5.43 2.01 6.68
CA GLU A 69 4.28 2.63 7.35
C GLU A 69 3.54 3.66 6.49
N PHE A 70 3.99 3.89 5.24
CA PHE A 70 3.47 4.98 4.39
C PHE A 70 1.99 4.82 4.04
N PHE A 71 1.51 3.58 4.05
CA PHE A 71 0.17 3.24 3.59
C PHE A 71 -0.84 3.34 4.70
N GLU A 72 -1.87 4.16 4.48
CA GLU A 72 -2.97 4.30 5.40
C GLU A 72 -4.15 3.42 4.97
N PHE A 73 -4.92 2.99 5.97
CA PHE A 73 -6.21 2.35 5.73
C PHE A 73 -7.07 3.25 4.84
N GLY A 74 -7.59 2.72 3.74
CA GLY A 74 -8.46 3.42 2.80
C GLY A 74 -7.73 4.14 1.66
N ASP A 75 -6.39 4.10 1.62
CA ASP A 75 -5.67 4.53 0.42
C ASP A 75 -5.96 3.58 -0.75
N ASN A 76 -6.07 4.16 -1.95
CA ASN A 76 -6.19 3.37 -3.17
C ASN A 76 -4.83 3.23 -3.81
N ILE A 77 -4.48 2.02 -4.21
CA ILE A 77 -3.21 1.75 -4.89
C ILE A 77 -3.45 1.01 -6.20
N THR A 78 -2.60 1.30 -7.18
CA THR A 78 -2.46 0.49 -8.39
C THR A 78 -1.17 -0.31 -8.26
N PHE A 79 -1.27 -1.62 -8.49
CA PHE A 79 -0.21 -2.57 -8.20
C PHE A 79 -0.22 -3.75 -9.17
N GLU A 80 0.92 -4.43 -9.27
CA GLU A 80 1.05 -5.73 -9.91
C GLU A 80 0.78 -6.80 -8.86
N GLY A 81 -0.22 -7.66 -9.10
CA GLY A 81 -0.65 -8.71 -8.19
C GLY A 81 -0.58 -10.10 -8.81
N GLY A 82 -0.19 -11.10 -8.02
CA GLY A 82 -0.17 -12.49 -8.46
C GLY A 82 -0.23 -13.46 -7.28
N ASN A 83 -0.98 -14.55 -7.43
CA ASN A 83 -1.13 -15.60 -6.41
C ASN A 83 -1.54 -15.08 -5.00
N GLY A 84 -2.31 -13.99 -4.93
CA GLY A 84 -2.73 -13.37 -3.67
C GLY A 84 -1.68 -12.48 -3.00
N PHE A 85 -0.62 -12.11 -3.72
CA PHE A 85 0.44 -11.22 -3.23
C PHE A 85 0.57 -9.99 -4.11
N VAL A 86 0.88 -8.85 -3.49
CA VAL A 86 1.36 -7.65 -4.18
C VAL A 86 2.82 -7.90 -4.55
N LEU A 87 3.14 -7.76 -5.84
CA LEU A 87 4.45 -8.03 -6.42
C LEU A 87 5.20 -6.73 -6.74
N GLY A 88 4.48 -5.65 -7.00
CA GLY A 88 5.04 -4.32 -7.26
C GLY A 88 3.97 -3.24 -7.08
N ILE A 89 4.37 -2.06 -6.60
CA ILE A 89 3.48 -0.91 -6.43
C ILE A 89 3.80 0.12 -7.51
N GLU A 90 2.81 0.48 -8.32
CA GLU A 90 3.00 1.44 -9.41
C GLU A 90 2.59 2.86 -8.99
N ARG A 91 1.46 2.98 -8.30
CA ARG A 91 0.85 4.27 -7.96
C ARG A 91 0.08 4.19 -6.66
N ILE A 92 0.15 5.27 -5.90
CA ILE A 92 -0.62 5.47 -4.66
C ILE A 92 -1.47 6.71 -4.87
N ASP A 93 -2.78 6.53 -4.87
CA ASP A 93 -3.76 7.60 -4.88
C ASP A 93 -4.16 7.89 -3.43
N GLN A 94 -3.57 8.95 -2.89
CA GLN A 94 -3.88 9.43 -1.54
C GLN A 94 -5.36 9.84 -1.45
N LYS A 95 -5.97 9.61 -0.29
CA LYS A 95 -7.30 10.12 0.01
C LYS A 95 -7.36 11.62 -0.24
N VAL A 96 -8.14 12.02 -1.23
CA VAL A 96 -8.59 13.40 -1.36
C VAL A 96 -9.79 13.53 -0.43
N TYR A 97 -9.59 14.17 0.72
CA TYR A 97 -10.72 14.62 1.52
C TYR A 97 -11.40 15.74 0.74
N GLU A 98 -12.55 15.44 0.13
CA GLU A 98 -13.47 16.51 -0.23
C GLU A 98 -13.87 17.18 1.08
N VAL A 99 -13.42 18.43 1.27
CA VAL A 99 -13.99 19.28 2.31
C VAL A 99 -15.44 19.49 1.88
N VAL A 100 -16.33 18.66 2.40
CA VAL A 100 -17.77 18.88 2.31
C VAL A 100 -18.01 20.15 3.11
N GLY A 101 -17.99 21.28 2.42
CA GLY A 101 -18.31 22.59 2.96
C GLY A 101 -19.79 22.62 3.31
N GLU A 102 -20.16 22.04 4.43
CA GLU A 102 -21.49 22.19 5.01
C GLU A 102 -21.38 22.95 6.35
N ASN A 103 -22.01 24.13 6.33
CA ASN A 103 -22.49 24.94 7.45
C ASN A 103 -21.50 25.89 8.11
N ASN A 104 -21.27 27.02 7.43
CA ASN A 104 -20.80 28.28 8.01
C ASN A 104 -21.88 29.01 8.86
N GLU A 105 -22.98 28.35 9.25
CA GLU A 105 -24.09 28.98 10.01
C GLU A 105 -24.00 28.77 11.53
N LEU A 106 -23.03 27.99 12.05
CA LEU A 106 -22.89 27.75 13.50
C LEU A 106 -21.87 28.64 14.21
N LEU A 107 -21.17 29.53 13.50
CA LEU A 107 -20.14 30.41 14.09
C LEU A 107 -20.64 31.84 14.42
N GLU A 108 -21.82 32.25 13.93
CA GLU A 108 -22.38 33.57 14.25
C GLU A 108 -23.26 33.60 15.52
N SER A 109 -23.54 32.45 16.14
CA SER A 109 -24.28 32.41 17.42
C SER A 109 -23.36 32.40 18.66
N LEU A 110 -22.06 32.63 18.49
CA LEU A 110 -21.06 32.59 19.57
C LEU A 110 -20.29 33.92 19.76
N PHE A 111 -20.75 35.01 19.14
CA PHE A 111 -20.28 36.37 19.42
C PHE A 111 -21.44 37.33 19.70
#